data_AF-A0A523UUT7-F1
#
_entry.id   AF-A0A523UUT7-F1
#
_cell.length_a   1.000
_cell.length_b   1.000
_cell.length_c   1.000
_cell.angle_alpha   90.00
_cell.angle_beta   90.00
_cell.angle_gamma   90.00
#
_symmetry.space_group_name_H-M   'P 1'
#
loop_
_entity.id
_entity.type
_entity.pdbx_description
1 polymer ?
#
loop_
_entity_poly.entity_id
_entity_poly.type
_entity_poly.pdbx_seq_one_letter_code
_entity_poly.pdbx_strand_id
1 'polypeptide(L)'
;EVGLLKLRLWRPFPYEELRESIKSADILIVLDRAISFGGPGGPVCSEVKAALYGGEKQPKVVGFVGGLGGRDISIAGFEEMINRGIEIARTGSKREFEIYGVRE
;
A
#
# COMPACT_ATOMS: atom_id res chain seq x y z
N GLU A 1 -1.82 -15.15 7.68
CA GLU A 1 -3.17 -14.57 7.71
C GLU A 1 -3.17 -13.29 6.91
N VAL A 2 -4.30 -12.91 6.29
CA VAL A 2 -4.44 -11.66 5.53
C VAL A 2 -5.64 -10.91 6.08
N GLY A 3 -5.46 -9.62 6.32
CA GLY A 3 -6.52 -8.71 6.77
C GLY A 3 -6.71 -7.54 5.80
N LEU A 4 -7.80 -6.80 5.98
CA LEU A 4 -8.12 -5.61 5.18
C LEU A 4 -8.30 -4.40 6.09
N LEU A 5 -7.53 -3.34 5.83
CA LEU A 5 -7.77 -2.01 6.37
C LEU A 5 -8.27 -1.11 5.24
N LYS A 6 -9.46 -0.54 5.41
CA LYS A 6 -10.03 0.42 4.46
C LYS A 6 -10.07 1.80 5.09
N LEU A 7 -9.26 2.73 4.58
CA LEU A 7 -9.32 4.13 4.99
C LEU A 7 -10.69 4.73 4.64
N ARG A 8 -11.42 5.16 5.66
CA ARG A 8 -12.70 5.89 5.54
C ARG A 8 -12.49 7.39 5.61
N LEU A 9 -11.55 7.83 6.44
CA LEU A 9 -11.10 9.20 6.60
C LEU A 9 -9.65 9.29 6.14
N TRP A 10 -9.36 10.18 5.19
CA TRP A 10 -7.99 10.46 4.76
C TRP A 10 -7.47 11.80 5.31
N ARG A 11 -8.35 12.78 5.53
CA ARG A 11 -7.99 14.11 6.03
C ARG A 11 -8.95 14.55 7.14
N PRO A 12 -8.45 14.89 8.35
CA PRO A 12 -7.05 14.71 8.78
C PRO A 12 -6.63 13.22 8.73
N PHE A 13 -5.34 12.95 8.51
CA PHE A 13 -4.85 11.58 8.41
C PHE A 13 -4.87 10.90 9.79
N PRO A 14 -5.45 9.70 9.93
CA PRO A 14 -5.63 9.05 11.23
C PRO A 14 -4.35 8.34 11.69
N TYR A 15 -3.35 9.11 12.12
CA TYR A 15 -2.02 8.58 12.46
C TYR A 15 -2.05 7.58 13.63
N GLU A 16 -2.81 7.88 14.68
CA GLU A 16 -2.87 7.06 15.90
C GLU A 16 -3.66 5.77 15.63
N GLU A 17 -4.83 5.89 15.02
CA GLU A 17 -5.70 4.76 14.72
C GLU A 17 -5.07 3.82 13.67
N LEU A 18 -4.34 4.37 12.70
CA LEU A 18 -3.57 3.55 11.76
C LEU A 18 -2.55 2.69 12.49
N ARG A 19 -1.71 3.30 13.35
CA ARG A 19 -0.64 2.59 14.08
C ARG A 19 -1.21 1.50 15.00
N GLU A 20 -2.29 1.81 15.70
CA GLU A 20 -2.96 0.84 16.58
C GLU A 20 -3.54 -0.34 15.77
N SER A 21 -4.18 -0.05 14.64
CA SER A 21 -4.84 -1.07 13.80
C SER A 21 -3.86 -2.05 13.14
N ILE A 22 -2.60 -1.65 12.94
CA ILE A 22 -1.57 -2.46 12.25
C ILE A 22 -0.52 -3.04 13.18
N LYS A 23 -0.69 -2.91 14.51
CA LYS A 23 0.32 -3.33 15.50
C LYS A 23 0.75 -4.80 15.39
N SER A 24 -0.10 -5.68 14.86
CA SER A 24 0.19 -7.09 14.64
C SER A 24 0.66 -7.42 13.21
N ALA A 25 0.57 -6.47 12.27
CA ALA A 25 0.94 -6.70 10.87
C ALA A 25 2.46 -6.58 10.68
N ASP A 26 3.06 -7.51 9.94
CA ASP A 26 4.48 -7.47 9.57
C ASP A 26 4.70 -6.87 8.17
N ILE A 27 3.66 -6.93 7.33
CA ILE A 27 3.66 -6.46 5.96
C ILE A 27 2.38 -5.65 5.73
N LEU A 28 2.53 -4.46 5.14
CA LEU A 28 1.43 -3.62 4.67
C LEU A 28 1.51 -3.51 3.15
N ILE A 29 0.45 -3.94 2.48
CA ILE A 29 0.28 -3.81 1.04
C ILE A 29 -0.73 -2.70 0.81
N VAL A 30 -0.27 -1.56 0.30
CA VAL A 30 -1.09 -0.35 0.12
C VAL A 30 -1.46 -0.20 -1.35
N LEU A 31 -2.76 -0.16 -1.64
CA LEU A 31 -3.27 0.11 -2.97
C LEU A 31 -3.75 1.56 -3.08
N ASP A 32 -3.10 2.32 -3.94
CA ASP A 32 -3.52 3.65 -4.34
C ASP A 32 -4.24 3.60 -5.70
N ARG A 33 -5.44 4.19 -5.75
CA ARG A 33 -6.15 4.48 -7.02
C ARG A 33 -5.78 5.85 -7.60
N ALA A 34 -4.62 6.35 -7.23
CA ALA A 34 -4.05 7.62 -7.66
C ALA A 34 -2.53 7.50 -7.75
N ILE A 35 -1.90 8.33 -8.57
CA ILE A 35 -0.45 8.42 -8.68
C ILE A 35 -0.02 9.87 -8.42
N SER A 36 1.04 10.03 -7.64
CA SER A 36 1.71 11.31 -7.43
C SER A 36 2.91 11.40 -8.38
N PHE A 37 2.73 12.06 -9.53
CA PHE A 37 3.81 12.22 -10.52
C PHE A 37 4.99 13.00 -9.92
N GLY A 38 6.20 12.48 -10.11
CA GLY A 38 7.42 13.04 -9.50
C GLY A 38 7.61 12.69 -8.02
N GLY A 39 6.65 11.99 -7.40
CA GLY A 39 6.76 11.43 -6.05
C GLY A 39 7.07 9.93 -6.03
N PRO A 40 7.09 9.29 -4.84
CA PRO A 40 7.44 7.88 -4.67
C PRO A 40 6.30 6.91 -5.03
N GLY A 41 5.32 7.34 -5.84
CA GLY A 41 4.17 6.54 -6.25
C GLY A 41 2.84 7.04 -5.71
N GLY A 42 2.13 6.19 -4.97
CA GLY A 42 0.80 6.48 -4.44
C GLY A 42 0.81 7.45 -3.24
N PRO A 43 -0.12 8.44 -3.19
CA PRO A 43 -0.16 9.41 -2.10
C PRO A 43 -0.49 8.78 -0.73
N VAL A 44 -1.38 7.78 -0.66
CA VAL A 44 -1.71 7.08 0.60
C VAL A 44 -0.52 6.26 1.06
N CYS A 45 0.11 5.49 0.17
CA CYS A 45 1.31 4.71 0.52
C CYS A 45 2.42 5.61 1.08
N SER A 46 2.64 6.77 0.48
CA SER A 46 3.62 7.75 0.96
C SER A 46 3.34 8.21 2.39
N GLU A 47 2.06 8.48 2.69
CA GLU A 47 1.66 8.95 4.00
C GLU A 47 1.64 7.85 5.06
N VAL A 48 1.29 6.61 4.68
CA VAL A 48 1.46 5.42 5.53
C VAL A 48 2.94 5.23 5.88
N LYS A 49 3.85 5.31 4.90
CA LYS A 49 5.30 5.26 5.17
C LYS A 49 5.74 6.36 6.14
N ALA A 50 5.27 7.60 5.93
CA ALA A 50 5.56 8.72 6.81
C ALA A 50 5.00 8.53 8.24
N ALA A 51 3.78 8.00 8.37
CA ALA A 51 3.15 7.71 9.66
C ALA A 51 3.94 6.68 10.49
N LEU A 52 4.65 5.77 9.82
CA LEU A 52 5.46 4.71 10.46
C LEU A 52 6.90 5.09 10.70
N TYR A 53 7.37 6.16 10.04
CA TYR A 53 8.77 6.58 10.16
C TYR A 53 9.11 6.96 11.60
N GLY A 54 10.18 6.36 12.14
CA GLY A 54 10.62 6.59 13.52
C GLY A 54 9.79 5.88 14.59
N GLY A 55 8.76 5.11 14.22
CA GLY A 55 8.01 4.28 15.16
C GLY A 55 8.79 3.03 15.61
N GLU A 56 8.43 2.47 16.76
CA GLU A 56 9.03 1.25 17.30
C GLU A 56 8.81 0.03 16.39
N LYS A 57 7.58 -0.11 15.88
CA LYS A 57 7.24 -1.14 14.88
C LYS A 57 7.22 -0.51 13.49
N GLN A 58 8.01 -1.10 12.58
CA GLN A 58 8.09 -0.67 11.18
C GLN A 58 7.83 -1.87 10.27
N PRO A 59 6.54 -2.20 10.00
CA PRO A 59 6.23 -3.25 9.04
C PRO A 59 6.76 -2.90 7.65
N LYS A 60 7.03 -3.92 6.83
CA LYS A 60 7.42 -3.71 5.44
C LYS A 60 6.23 -3.13 4.67
N VAL A 61 6.41 -1.98 4.02
CA VAL A 61 5.35 -1.33 3.23
C VAL A 61 5.62 -1.53 1.75
N VAL A 62 4.68 -2.14 1.03
CA VAL A 62 4.70 -2.32 -0.42
C VAL A 62 3.56 -1.53 -1.04
N GLY A 63 3.89 -0.64 -1.97
CA GLY A 63 2.91 0.21 -2.65
C GLY A 63 2.52 -0.34 -4.02
N PHE A 64 1.23 -0.38 -4.30
CA PHE A 64 0.66 -0.63 -5.61
C PHE A 64 -0.13 0.60 -6.07
N VAL A 65 0.05 0.99 -7.32
CA VAL A 65 -0.81 1.95 -8.01
C VAL A 65 -1.64 1.17 -9.02
N GLY A 66 -2.97 1.18 -8.86
CA GLY A 66 -3.88 0.38 -9.70
C GLY A 66 -5.24 1.03 -9.86
N GLY A 67 -6.07 0.51 -10.76
CA GLY A 67 -7.42 1.05 -11.00
C GLY A 67 -7.45 2.48 -11.57
N LEU A 68 -6.33 2.92 -12.16
CA LEU A 68 -6.23 4.22 -12.82
C LEU A 68 -7.22 4.31 -13.99
N GLY A 69 -7.88 5.47 -14.12
CA GLY A 69 -8.90 5.69 -15.15
C GLY A 69 -10.22 4.97 -14.89
N GLY A 70 -10.52 4.61 -13.63
CA GLY A 70 -11.75 3.90 -13.27
C GLY A 70 -11.75 2.42 -13.63
N ARG A 71 -10.59 1.86 -13.97
CA ARG A 71 -10.44 0.44 -14.26
C ARG A 71 -10.76 -0.41 -13.04
N ASP A 72 -11.49 -1.49 -13.28
CA ASP A 72 -11.81 -2.44 -12.23
C ASP A 72 -10.60 -3.29 -11.84
N ILE A 73 -10.59 -3.77 -10.60
CA ILE A 73 -9.61 -4.72 -10.08
C ILE A 73 -10.39 -5.94 -9.64
N SER A 74 -10.23 -7.03 -10.37
CA SER A 74 -10.92 -8.29 -10.07
C SER A 74 -10.42 -8.90 -8.76
N ILE A 75 -11.19 -9.86 -8.22
CA ILE A 75 -10.79 -10.64 -7.04
C ILE A 75 -9.43 -11.31 -7.28
N ALA A 76 -9.25 -11.96 -8.42
CA ALA A 76 -7.96 -12.56 -8.80
C ALA A 76 -6.83 -11.53 -8.86
N GLY A 77 -7.13 -10.29 -9.26
CA GLY A 77 -6.14 -9.21 -9.24
C GLY A 77 -5.73 -8.78 -7.83
N PHE A 78 -6.67 -8.76 -6.88
CA PHE A 78 -6.34 -8.57 -5.47
C PHE A 78 -5.48 -9.72 -4.92
N GLU A 79 -5.81 -10.97 -5.24
CA GLU A 79 -5.00 -12.13 -4.83
C GLU A 79 -3.57 -12.05 -5.39
N GLU A 80 -3.42 -11.68 -6.67
CA GLU A 80 -2.12 -11.48 -7.30
C GLU A 80 -1.31 -10.38 -6.61
N MET A 81 -1.93 -9.22 -6.34
CA MET A 81 -1.27 -8.11 -5.63
C MET A 81 -0.84 -8.51 -4.23
N ILE A 82 -1.65 -9.28 -3.50
CA ILE A 82 -1.31 -9.77 -2.16
C ILE A 82 -0.09 -10.68 -2.22
N ASN A 83 -0.11 -11.68 -3.13
CA ASN A 83 0.99 -12.62 -3.27
C ASN A 83 2.29 -11.93 -3.70
N ARG A 84 2.22 -11.05 -4.69
CA ARG A 84 3.37 -10.23 -5.15
C ARG A 84 3.88 -9.32 -4.06
N GLY A 85 2.99 -8.69 -3.28
CA GLY A 85 3.39 -7.82 -2.18
C GLY A 85 4.10 -8.58 -1.06
N ILE A 86 3.67 -9.81 -0.76
CA ILE A 86 4.37 -10.70 0.20
C ILE A 86 5.75 -11.08 -0.32
N GLU A 87 5.88 -11.42 -1.61
CA GLU A 87 7.17 -11.73 -2.23
C GLU A 87 8.11 -10.52 -2.17
N ILE A 88 7.66 -9.35 -2.62
CA ILE A 88 8.43 -8.10 -2.59
C ILE A 88 8.87 -7.75 -1.17
N ALA A 89 8.01 -7.92 -0.17
CA ALA A 89 8.36 -7.65 1.22
C ALA A 89 9.48 -8.56 1.74
N ARG A 90 9.60 -9.79 1.21
CA ARG A 90 10.64 -10.77 1.58
C ARG A 90 11.93 -10.58 0.80
N THR A 91 11.85 -10.34 -0.51
CA THR A 91 13.02 -10.30 -1.40
C THR A 91 13.55 -8.89 -1.65
N GLY A 92 12.76 -7.86 -1.33
CA GLY A 92 12.97 -6.50 -1.78
C GLY A 92 12.51 -6.29 -3.23
N SER A 93 12.39 -5.03 -3.64
CA SER A 93 12.13 -4.61 -5.03
C SER A 93 13.10 -3.49 -5.43
N LYS A 94 13.42 -3.42 -6.72
CA LYS A 94 14.17 -2.30 -7.32
C LYS A 94 13.28 -1.09 -7.59
N ARG A 95 11.95 -1.25 -7.50
CA ARG A 95 10.97 -0.19 -7.72
C ARG A 95 10.44 0.31 -6.39
N GLU A 96 10.17 1.61 -6.31
CA GLU A 96 9.56 2.24 -5.13
C GLU A 96 8.08 1.83 -4.94
N PHE A 97 7.39 1.55 -6.05
CA PHE A 97 6.02 1.08 -6.11
C PHE A 97 5.80 0.24 -7.38
N GLU A 98 4.78 -0.61 -7.35
CA GLU A 98 4.36 -1.40 -8.51
C GLU A 98 3.14 -0.76 -9.19
N ILE A 99 3.06 -0.88 -10.51
CA ILE A 99 1.85 -0.50 -11.28
C ILE A 99 1.06 -1.78 -11.59
N TYR A 100 -0.24 -1.72 -11.40
CA TYR A 100 -1.15 -2.84 -11.64
C TYR A 100 -2.27 -2.47 -12.63
N GLY A 101 -2.50 -3.33 -13.63
CA GLY A 101 -3.66 -3.25 -14.52
C GLY A 101 -3.66 -2.06 -15.49
N VAL A 102 -2.49 -1.49 -15.80
CA VAL A 102 -2.33 -0.48 -16.86
C VAL A 102 -1.85 -1.20 -18.12
N ARG A 103 -2.47 -0.93 -19.27
CA ARG A 103 -1.95 -1.39 -20.57
C ARG A 103 -0.77 -0.50 -20.98
N GLU A 104 0.27 -1.12 -21.50
CA GLU A 104 1.35 -0.44 -22.22
C GLU A 104 0.82 0.36 -23.41
#